data_AF-A0A8J7ZLS5-F1
#
_entry.id   AF-A0A8J7ZLS5-F1
#
_cell.length_a   1.000
_cell.length_b   1.000
_cell.length_c   1.000
_cell.angle_alpha   90.00
_cell.angle_beta   90.00
_cell.angle_gamma   90.00
#
_symmetry.space_group_name_H-M   'P 1'
#
loop_
_entity.id
_entity.type
_entity.pdbx_description
1 polymer ?
#
loop_
_entity_poly.entity_id
_entity_poly.type
_entity_poly.pdbx_seq_one_letter_code
_entity_poly.pdbx_strand_id
1 'polypeptide(L)'
;MMESYSWLRFKHAVATNTRAIVVACIVVALLSTTMLATGFVTDASALSPLADDDEEALSFHAASVEQHATVTVRNDTDAYDAGETLRDTSLYPRSNASDPTVTAAASIDHGRLESLNVTVTYTATRSTDSGDAFYTKDVVIAVADKPGSQANVSADLPIEDVFATRDDLEAEFGNGVSVSVSIATAATYSYEPATGGTVTRTIETGGAVEPIGNLYALPTGSERATHRPGAPADASGGMSQFLNWLALVALLSSLAFGVATTVGNRNIDANAVAREIQWQRFRDWVTEVESYTPQGDVNTVEVTNLNDLVNLAIDTNQRVLFHRPVEEYIVVDDDVMYKFTPDVGEDAGSTELFGLRKEDLEETEFPNSETFTASDSTDRPGE
;
A
#
# COMPACT_ATOMS: atom_id res chain seq x y z
N MET A 1 -3.79 33.99 -3.78
CA MET A 1 -3.87 32.51 -3.86
C MET A 1 -3.63 32.02 -2.44
N MET A 2 -4.68 31.60 -1.72
CA MET A 2 -4.60 31.20 -0.30
C MET A 2 -3.95 29.80 -0.22
N GLU A 3 -2.72 29.71 0.30
CA GLU A 3 -2.18 28.41 0.73
C GLU A 3 -3.01 27.93 1.94
N SER A 4 -3.45 26.66 1.92
CA SER A 4 -4.28 26.08 2.96
C SER A 4 -3.58 26.11 4.33
N TYR A 5 -4.32 26.38 5.40
CA TYR A 5 -3.84 26.38 6.80
C TYR A 5 -3.13 25.06 7.20
N SER A 6 -3.52 23.95 6.57
CA SER A 6 -2.87 22.63 6.70
C SER A 6 -1.44 22.62 6.14
N TRP A 7 -1.19 23.34 5.05
CA TRP A 7 0.10 23.42 4.38
C TRP A 7 1.12 24.23 5.18
N LEU A 8 0.66 25.28 5.87
CA LEU A 8 1.50 26.08 6.77
C LEU A 8 1.89 25.30 8.04
N ARG A 9 0.96 24.51 8.61
CA ARG A 9 1.27 23.59 9.72
C ARG A 9 2.24 22.48 9.31
N PHE A 10 2.08 21.95 8.10
CA PHE A 10 3.01 20.96 7.54
C PHE A 10 4.41 21.56 7.36
N LYS A 11 4.52 22.75 6.75
CA LYS A 11 5.80 23.48 6.62
C LYS A 11 6.45 23.75 7.99
N HIS A 12 5.68 24.14 9.00
CA HIS A 12 6.20 24.38 10.34
C HIS A 12 6.68 23.07 11.00
N ALA A 13 5.89 21.99 10.96
CA ALA A 13 6.27 20.69 11.52
C ALA A 13 7.52 20.11 10.85
N VAL A 14 7.65 20.28 9.54
CA VAL A 14 8.84 19.90 8.78
C VAL A 14 10.05 20.74 9.20
N ALA A 15 9.89 22.06 9.37
CA ALA A 15 10.97 22.95 9.77
C ALA A 15 11.47 22.68 11.21
N THR A 16 10.56 22.50 12.18
CA THR A 16 10.94 22.30 13.60
C THR A 16 11.62 20.95 13.83
N ASN A 17 11.19 19.91 13.11
CA ASN A 17 11.69 18.54 13.29
C ASN A 17 12.60 18.07 12.16
N THR A 18 13.14 18.97 11.34
CA THR A 18 13.99 18.63 10.18
C THR A 18 15.08 17.63 10.56
N ARG A 19 15.76 17.84 11.70
CA ARG A 19 16.81 16.94 12.19
C ARG A 19 16.28 15.57 12.60
N ALA A 20 15.14 15.50 13.30
CA ALA A 20 14.54 14.23 13.72
C ALA A 20 14.00 13.43 12.53
N ILE A 21 13.41 14.10 11.54
CA ILE A 21 12.91 13.49 10.30
C ILE A 21 14.07 12.97 9.45
N VAL A 22 15.15 13.75 9.34
CA VAL A 22 16.38 13.33 8.64
C VAL A 22 17.02 12.13 9.35
N VAL A 23 17.11 12.13 10.68
CA VAL A 23 17.63 11.00 11.45
C VAL A 23 16.75 9.76 11.28
N ALA A 24 15.42 9.89 11.34
CA ALA A 24 14.50 8.78 11.12
C ALA A 24 14.64 8.21 9.70
N CYS A 25 14.78 9.05 8.68
CA CYS A 25 15.02 8.62 7.30
C CYS A 25 16.37 7.91 7.13
N ILE A 26 17.43 8.40 7.79
CA ILE A 26 18.75 7.75 7.76
C ILE A 26 18.70 6.39 8.47
N VAL A 27 17.97 6.28 9.59
CA VAL A 27 17.80 5.01 10.31
C VAL A 27 17.02 4.00 9.48
N VAL A 28 15.94 4.43 8.81
CA VAL A 28 15.18 3.57 7.89
C VAL A 28 16.03 3.17 6.69
N ALA A 29 16.80 4.09 6.12
CA ALA A 29 17.73 3.79 5.03
C ALA A 29 18.80 2.77 5.49
N LEU A 30 19.41 2.98 6.65
CA LEU A 30 20.39 2.05 7.22
C LEU A 30 19.79 0.69 7.50
N LEU A 31 18.60 0.61 8.11
CA LEU A 31 17.86 -0.64 8.35
C LEU A 31 17.52 -1.38 7.05
N SER A 32 17.12 -0.64 6.00
CA SER A 32 16.86 -1.23 4.69
C SER A 32 18.15 -1.76 4.03
N THR A 33 19.27 -1.04 4.14
CA THR A 33 20.56 -1.49 3.62
C THR A 33 21.15 -2.64 4.43
N THR A 34 20.94 -2.70 5.74
CA THR A 34 21.39 -3.84 6.55
C THR A 34 20.52 -5.06 6.35
N MET A 35 19.21 -4.92 6.10
CA MET A 35 18.37 -6.03 5.64
C MET A 35 18.82 -6.58 4.28
N LEU A 36 19.25 -5.70 3.36
CA LEU A 36 19.85 -6.12 2.08
C LEU A 36 21.24 -6.78 2.27
N ALA A 37 22.08 -6.26 3.17
CA ALA A 37 23.45 -6.74 3.38
C ALA A 37 23.55 -7.98 4.29
N THR A 38 22.55 -8.26 5.15
CA THR A 38 22.48 -9.46 6.00
C THR A 38 21.87 -10.68 5.29
N GLY A 39 21.61 -10.59 3.98
CA GLY A 39 21.44 -11.76 3.12
C GLY A 39 20.08 -12.47 3.22
N PHE A 40 19.01 -11.76 3.59
CA PHE A 40 17.64 -12.26 3.43
C PHE A 40 17.00 -11.93 2.07
N VAL A 41 17.74 -11.31 1.16
CA VAL A 41 17.39 -11.23 -0.26
C VAL A 41 18.45 -12.00 -1.02
N THR A 42 18.21 -13.28 -1.23
CA THR A 42 18.99 -14.08 -2.17
C THR A 42 18.71 -13.58 -3.57
N ASP A 43 19.70 -12.90 -4.16
CA ASP A 43 19.73 -12.61 -5.59
C ASP A 43 19.56 -13.92 -6.36
N ALA A 44 18.52 -13.99 -7.20
CA ALA A 44 18.20 -15.14 -8.05
C ALA A 44 19.28 -15.48 -9.11
N SER A 45 20.36 -14.70 -9.17
CA SER A 45 21.48 -14.88 -10.11
C SER A 45 22.83 -15.20 -9.45
N ALA A 46 22.91 -15.39 -8.13
CA ALA A 46 24.18 -15.57 -7.42
C ALA A 46 24.57 -17.03 -7.08
N LEU A 47 23.80 -18.04 -7.50
CA LEU A 47 24.15 -19.46 -7.32
C LEU A 47 24.38 -20.16 -8.67
N SER A 48 25.32 -19.64 -9.45
CA SER A 48 26.11 -20.46 -10.36
C SER A 48 27.44 -20.80 -9.68
N PRO A 49 27.56 -21.95 -8.99
CA PRO A 49 28.84 -22.62 -9.00
C PRO A 49 28.96 -23.27 -10.38
N LEU A 50 29.80 -22.67 -11.22
CA LEU A 50 30.56 -23.44 -12.21
C LEU A 50 31.30 -24.53 -11.42
N ALA A 51 30.71 -25.72 -11.35
CA ALA A 51 31.42 -26.95 -11.08
C ALA A 51 31.51 -27.68 -12.42
N ASP A 52 32.69 -27.59 -13.04
CA ASP A 52 33.13 -28.57 -14.00
C ASP A 52 33.20 -29.95 -13.31
N ASP A 53 32.92 -31.00 -14.09
CA ASP A 53 33.11 -32.43 -13.83
C ASP A 53 32.23 -33.08 -12.75
N ASP A 54 31.00 -33.42 -13.14
CA ASP A 54 30.53 -34.82 -13.21
C ASP A 54 29.10 -34.82 -13.78
N GLU A 55 28.84 -35.64 -14.80
CA GLU A 55 27.50 -35.91 -15.35
C GLU A 55 26.64 -36.71 -14.37
N GLU A 56 26.45 -36.24 -13.14
CA GLU A 56 25.31 -36.68 -12.35
C GLU A 56 24.06 -36.09 -13.01
N ALA A 57 23.24 -36.97 -13.58
CA ALA A 57 21.95 -36.64 -14.18
C ALA A 57 21.12 -35.80 -13.20
N LEU A 58 21.19 -34.48 -13.34
CA LEU A 58 20.31 -33.54 -12.68
C LEU A 58 18.88 -33.95 -13.06
N SER A 59 18.13 -34.55 -12.13
CA SER A 59 16.75 -34.95 -12.39
C SER A 59 15.88 -33.70 -12.45
N PHE A 60 15.87 -33.06 -13.62
CA PHE A 60 14.89 -32.03 -13.93
C PHE A 60 13.53 -32.72 -14.05
N HIS A 61 12.57 -32.23 -13.28
CA HIS A 61 11.18 -32.66 -13.37
C HIS A 61 10.38 -31.55 -14.03
N ALA A 62 9.75 -31.85 -15.16
CA ALA A 62 8.88 -30.95 -15.89
C ALA A 62 7.43 -31.44 -15.83
N ALA A 63 6.55 -30.55 -15.37
CA ALA A 63 5.10 -30.71 -15.49
C ALA A 63 4.56 -29.57 -16.36
N SER A 64 3.67 -29.90 -17.28
CA SER A 64 2.95 -28.92 -18.10
C SER A 64 1.44 -29.11 -17.97
N VAL A 65 0.72 -28.00 -17.92
CA VAL A 65 -0.73 -27.96 -18.03
C VAL A 65 -1.13 -26.95 -19.11
N GLU A 66 -2.08 -27.33 -19.94
CA GLU A 66 -2.56 -26.57 -21.09
C GLU A 66 -4.09 -26.50 -21.04
N GLN A 67 -4.63 -25.34 -21.38
CA GLN A 67 -6.06 -25.08 -21.46
C GLN A 67 -6.39 -24.40 -22.79
N HIS A 68 -7.25 -25.06 -23.56
CA HIS A 68 -7.73 -24.62 -24.86
C HIS A 68 -9.24 -24.43 -24.86
N ALA A 69 -9.72 -23.54 -25.72
CA ALA A 69 -11.14 -23.31 -25.93
C ALA A 69 -11.49 -23.37 -27.41
N THR A 70 -12.60 -24.04 -27.71
CA THR A 70 -13.15 -24.10 -29.08
C THR A 70 -14.63 -23.75 -29.06
N VAL A 71 -15.04 -22.88 -29.98
CA VAL A 71 -16.42 -22.41 -30.13
C VAL A 71 -16.79 -22.46 -31.62
N THR A 72 -18.02 -22.87 -31.94
CA THR A 72 -18.52 -22.83 -33.33
C THR A 72 -19.58 -21.74 -33.46
N VAL A 73 -19.40 -20.83 -34.41
CA VAL A 73 -20.35 -19.75 -34.70
C VAL A 73 -21.62 -20.35 -35.31
N ARG A 74 -22.79 -20.02 -34.75
CA ARG A 74 -24.11 -20.54 -35.17
C ARG A 74 -24.73 -19.67 -36.26
N ASN A 75 -24.64 -18.34 -36.13
CA ASN A 75 -25.24 -17.38 -37.06
C ASN A 75 -24.18 -16.40 -37.58
N ASP A 76 -24.33 -15.95 -38.84
CA ASP A 76 -23.48 -14.92 -39.42
C ASP A 76 -23.53 -13.65 -38.59
N THR A 77 -22.36 -13.02 -38.43
CA THR A 77 -22.20 -11.68 -37.86
C THR A 77 -21.30 -10.87 -38.79
N ASP A 78 -21.21 -9.56 -38.58
CA ASP A 78 -20.28 -8.73 -39.36
C ASP A 78 -18.80 -9.14 -39.18
N ALA A 79 -18.48 -9.85 -38.10
CA ALA A 79 -17.11 -10.24 -37.74
C ALA A 79 -16.78 -11.72 -37.98
N TYR A 80 -17.79 -12.59 -38.06
CA TYR A 80 -17.64 -14.04 -38.11
C TYR A 80 -18.72 -14.68 -38.98
N ASP A 81 -18.34 -15.70 -39.73
CA ASP A 81 -19.24 -16.46 -40.59
C ASP A 81 -19.90 -17.63 -39.82
N ALA A 82 -21.12 -17.99 -40.19
CA ALA A 82 -21.82 -19.15 -39.65
C ALA A 82 -21.05 -20.44 -39.98
N GLY A 83 -20.85 -21.27 -38.96
CA GLY A 83 -20.05 -22.49 -39.03
C GLY A 83 -18.55 -22.28 -38.83
N GLU A 84 -18.08 -21.04 -38.69
CA GLU A 84 -16.68 -20.76 -38.34
C GLU A 84 -16.33 -21.36 -36.96
N THR A 85 -15.19 -22.03 -36.86
CA THR A 85 -14.69 -22.60 -35.61
C THR A 85 -13.60 -21.69 -35.03
N LEU A 86 -13.94 -20.97 -33.96
CA LEU A 86 -13.02 -20.12 -33.21
C LEU A 86 -12.24 -20.98 -32.21
N ARG A 87 -10.92 -20.85 -32.20
CA ARG A 87 -10.01 -21.57 -31.31
C ARG A 87 -9.05 -20.60 -30.65
N ASP A 88 -8.92 -20.69 -29.33
CA ASP A 88 -7.99 -19.89 -28.51
C ASP A 88 -7.98 -18.40 -28.90
N THR A 89 -9.17 -17.89 -29.24
CA THR A 89 -9.40 -16.50 -29.62
C THR A 89 -9.63 -15.66 -28.37
N SER A 90 -9.23 -14.38 -28.41
CA SER A 90 -9.36 -13.50 -27.25
C SER A 90 -10.82 -13.21 -26.86
N LEU A 91 -11.75 -13.25 -27.81
CA LEU A 91 -13.16 -12.95 -27.62
C LEU A 91 -14.02 -13.94 -28.40
N TYR A 92 -15.14 -14.34 -27.79
CA TYR A 92 -16.11 -15.24 -28.38
C TYR A 92 -17.51 -14.61 -28.38
N PRO A 93 -18.34 -14.84 -29.43
CA PRO A 93 -19.73 -14.41 -29.43
C PRO A 93 -20.55 -15.19 -28.38
N ARG A 94 -21.32 -14.47 -27.55
CA ARG A 94 -22.15 -15.07 -26.50
C ARG A 94 -23.42 -15.72 -27.07
N SER A 95 -24.25 -14.95 -27.80
CA SER A 95 -25.56 -15.42 -28.28
C SER A 95 -25.57 -16.05 -29.67
N ASN A 96 -24.55 -15.78 -30.49
CA ASN A 96 -24.47 -16.23 -31.88
C ASN A 96 -23.52 -17.41 -32.10
N ALA A 97 -23.04 -18.06 -31.04
CA ALA A 97 -22.13 -19.20 -31.12
C ALA A 97 -22.57 -20.35 -30.20
N SER A 98 -21.94 -21.51 -30.35
CA SER A 98 -22.10 -22.65 -29.47
C SER A 98 -21.53 -22.39 -28.08
N ASP A 99 -21.96 -23.19 -27.11
CA ASP A 99 -21.25 -23.22 -25.83
C ASP A 99 -19.78 -23.60 -26.08
N PRO A 100 -18.83 -22.95 -25.39
CA PRO A 100 -17.41 -23.26 -25.52
C PRO A 100 -17.10 -24.66 -25.01
N THR A 101 -16.42 -25.44 -25.83
CA THR A 101 -15.79 -26.68 -25.39
C THR A 101 -14.40 -26.35 -24.85
N VAL A 102 -14.21 -26.50 -23.54
CA VAL A 102 -12.92 -26.34 -22.86
C VAL A 102 -12.20 -27.67 -22.88
N THR A 103 -10.95 -27.67 -23.34
CA THR A 103 -10.09 -28.86 -23.37
C THR A 103 -8.84 -28.58 -22.55
N ALA A 104 -8.57 -29.44 -21.58
CA ALA A 104 -7.41 -29.33 -20.71
C ALA A 104 -6.52 -30.57 -20.90
N ALA A 105 -5.21 -30.34 -21.00
CA ALA A 105 -4.22 -31.39 -21.11
C ALA A 105 -3.13 -31.19 -20.05
N ALA A 106 -2.64 -32.29 -19.49
CA ALA A 106 -1.50 -32.28 -18.59
C ALA A 106 -0.54 -33.40 -18.92
N SER A 107 0.76 -33.13 -18.77
CA SER A 107 1.84 -34.10 -18.97
C SER A 107 2.92 -33.90 -17.93
N ILE A 108 3.40 -34.99 -17.36
CA ILE A 108 4.52 -35.02 -16.41
C ILE A 108 5.57 -36.00 -16.92
N ASP A 109 6.84 -35.61 -16.85
CA ASP A 109 7.96 -36.44 -17.28
C ASP A 109 8.36 -37.52 -16.26
N HIS A 110 8.25 -37.22 -14.97
CA HIS A 110 8.63 -38.09 -13.85
C HIS A 110 7.62 -38.02 -12.71
N GLY A 111 7.24 -39.20 -12.21
CA GLY A 111 6.23 -39.34 -11.17
C GLY A 111 4.88 -39.74 -11.75
N ARG A 112 3.81 -39.26 -11.13
CA ARG A 112 2.44 -39.65 -11.45
C ARG A 112 1.50 -38.46 -11.30
N LEU A 113 0.77 -38.17 -12.35
CA LEU A 113 -0.40 -37.33 -12.34
C LEU A 113 -1.49 -38.01 -11.50
N GLU A 114 -1.86 -37.35 -10.40
CA GLU A 114 -2.87 -37.81 -9.45
C GLU A 114 -4.25 -37.30 -9.84
N SER A 115 -4.36 -36.07 -10.35
CA SER A 115 -5.63 -35.54 -10.87
C SER A 115 -5.42 -34.44 -11.89
N LEU A 116 -6.32 -34.34 -12.86
CA LEU A 116 -6.49 -33.17 -13.73
C LEU A 116 -7.92 -32.69 -13.63
N ASN A 117 -8.11 -31.47 -13.13
CA ASN A 117 -9.43 -30.89 -12.86
C ASN A 117 -9.59 -29.58 -13.63
N VAL A 118 -10.77 -29.36 -14.20
CA VAL A 118 -11.20 -28.05 -14.71
C VAL A 118 -12.33 -27.56 -13.82
N THR A 119 -12.14 -26.40 -13.20
CA THR A 119 -13.04 -25.83 -12.20
C THR A 119 -13.45 -24.43 -12.60
N VAL A 120 -14.75 -24.14 -12.48
CA VAL A 120 -15.30 -22.78 -12.56
C VAL A 120 -15.55 -22.30 -11.13
N THR A 121 -14.97 -21.15 -10.77
CA THR A 121 -15.07 -20.58 -9.43
C THR A 121 -15.82 -19.25 -9.50
N TYR A 122 -16.84 -19.12 -8.65
CA TYR A 122 -17.57 -17.88 -8.41
C TYR A 122 -17.07 -17.27 -7.12
N THR A 123 -16.60 -16.03 -7.17
CA THR A 123 -16.05 -15.32 -6.01
C THR A 123 -16.84 -14.04 -5.76
N ALA A 124 -17.46 -13.91 -4.60
CA ALA A 124 -18.19 -12.71 -4.22
C ALA A 124 -17.34 -11.82 -3.28
N THR A 125 -17.24 -10.54 -3.64
CA THR A 125 -16.48 -9.53 -2.91
C THR A 125 -17.35 -8.31 -2.64
N ARG A 126 -17.12 -7.61 -1.53
CA ARG A 126 -17.83 -6.37 -1.22
C ARG A 126 -17.19 -5.23 -2.03
N SER A 127 -17.99 -4.47 -2.79
CA SER A 127 -17.50 -3.42 -3.67
C SER A 127 -16.75 -2.27 -2.96
N THR A 128 -16.90 -2.14 -1.65
CA THR A 128 -16.26 -1.09 -0.83
C THR A 128 -15.01 -1.54 -0.10
N ASP A 129 -14.76 -2.85 0.02
CA ASP A 129 -13.59 -3.40 0.68
C ASP A 129 -12.64 -4.00 -0.37
N SER A 130 -11.40 -3.55 -0.35
CA SER A 130 -10.36 -4.09 -1.21
C SER A 130 -9.93 -5.48 -0.72
N GLY A 131 -10.63 -6.51 -1.18
CA GLY A 131 -9.94 -7.75 -1.59
C GLY A 131 -10.42 -9.07 -1.00
N ASP A 132 -11.10 -9.08 0.15
CA ASP A 132 -11.46 -10.36 0.78
C ASP A 132 -12.77 -10.91 0.21
N ALA A 133 -12.69 -12.10 -0.39
CA ALA A 133 -13.84 -12.87 -0.79
C ALA A 133 -14.58 -13.35 0.47
N PHE A 134 -15.87 -13.01 0.59
CA PHE A 134 -16.70 -13.53 1.68
C PHE A 134 -17.45 -14.80 1.26
N TYR A 135 -17.47 -15.11 -0.04
CA TYR A 135 -18.11 -16.28 -0.60
C TYR A 135 -17.32 -16.80 -1.81
N THR A 136 -17.12 -18.11 -1.84
CA THR A 136 -16.50 -18.83 -2.96
C THR A 136 -17.32 -20.08 -3.25
N LYS A 137 -17.64 -20.33 -4.52
CA LYS A 137 -18.31 -21.55 -4.98
C LYS A 137 -17.53 -22.15 -6.14
N ASP A 138 -17.08 -23.38 -5.96
CA ASP A 138 -16.35 -24.14 -6.98
C ASP A 138 -17.28 -25.16 -7.66
N VAL A 139 -17.23 -25.19 -8.99
CA VAL A 139 -17.96 -26.14 -9.83
C VAL A 139 -16.95 -26.86 -10.72
N VAL A 140 -16.69 -28.13 -10.41
CA VAL A 140 -15.83 -28.97 -11.24
C VAL A 140 -16.60 -29.40 -12.48
N ILE A 141 -16.12 -29.01 -13.66
CA ILE A 141 -16.77 -29.29 -14.95
C ILE A 141 -16.13 -30.45 -15.69
N ALA A 142 -14.86 -30.76 -15.42
CA ALA A 142 -14.17 -31.92 -15.97
C ALA A 142 -13.13 -32.47 -14.98
N VAL A 143 -12.98 -33.79 -14.92
CA VAL A 143 -12.01 -34.46 -14.04
C VAL A 143 -11.45 -35.72 -14.67
N ALA A 144 -10.14 -35.91 -14.52
CA ALA A 144 -9.47 -37.20 -14.70
C ALA A 144 -8.75 -37.55 -13.39
N ASP A 145 -9.21 -38.63 -12.76
CA ASP A 145 -8.65 -39.14 -11.50
C ASP A 145 -7.58 -40.19 -11.82
N LYS A 146 -6.39 -40.01 -11.25
CA LYS A 146 -5.27 -40.95 -11.32
C LYS A 146 -4.82 -41.38 -12.73
N PRO A 147 -4.67 -40.45 -13.69
CA PRO A 147 -4.47 -40.77 -15.10
C PRO A 147 -3.08 -41.33 -15.48
N GLY A 148 -2.08 -41.29 -14.59
CA GLY A 148 -0.74 -41.83 -14.88
C GLY A 148 0.25 -40.74 -15.22
N SER A 149 0.81 -40.68 -16.43
CA SER A 149 1.81 -39.67 -16.82
C SER A 149 1.22 -38.49 -17.61
N GLN A 150 0.07 -38.69 -18.24
CA GLN A 150 -0.59 -37.71 -19.09
C GLN A 150 -2.10 -37.85 -18.99
N ALA A 151 -2.82 -36.75 -19.15
CA ALA A 151 -4.28 -36.73 -19.19
C ALA A 151 -4.79 -35.67 -20.16
N ASN A 152 -5.97 -35.92 -20.71
CA ASN A 152 -6.75 -34.94 -21.42
C ASN A 152 -8.21 -35.05 -20.96
N VAL A 153 -8.81 -33.92 -20.61
CA VAL A 153 -10.22 -33.81 -20.25
C VAL A 153 -10.86 -32.72 -21.09
N SER A 154 -12.14 -32.90 -21.43
CA SER A 154 -12.90 -31.93 -22.19
C SER A 154 -14.32 -31.83 -21.65
N ALA A 155 -14.86 -30.62 -21.59
CA ALA A 155 -16.23 -30.36 -21.17
C ALA A 155 -16.78 -29.12 -21.88
N ASP A 156 -18.09 -29.13 -22.14
CA ASP A 156 -18.81 -27.96 -22.60
C ASP A 156 -19.12 -27.07 -21.40
N LEU A 157 -18.83 -25.78 -21.55
CA LEU A 157 -19.07 -24.76 -20.53
C LEU A 157 -20.31 -23.94 -20.97
N PRO A 158 -21.50 -24.17 -20.38
CA PRO A 158 -22.72 -23.47 -20.76
C PRO A 158 -22.63 -22.00 -20.33
N ILE A 159 -22.19 -21.13 -21.24
CA ILE A 159 -21.77 -19.77 -20.90
C ILE A 159 -22.94 -18.90 -20.43
N GLU A 160 -24.15 -19.17 -20.95
CA GLU A 160 -25.37 -18.51 -20.50
C GLU A 160 -25.71 -18.86 -19.05
N ASP A 161 -25.59 -20.13 -18.68
CA ASP A 161 -25.87 -20.59 -17.31
C ASP A 161 -24.82 -20.06 -16.33
N VAL A 162 -23.56 -19.95 -16.77
CA VAL A 162 -22.48 -19.37 -15.96
C VAL A 162 -22.78 -17.91 -15.62
N PHE A 163 -23.13 -17.10 -16.62
CA PHE A 163 -23.46 -15.70 -16.38
C PHE A 163 -24.79 -15.52 -15.66
N ALA A 164 -25.80 -16.35 -15.93
CA ALA A 164 -27.05 -16.35 -15.17
C ALA A 164 -26.80 -16.67 -13.68
N THR A 165 -25.97 -17.67 -13.38
CA THR A 165 -25.61 -18.01 -11.99
C THR A 165 -24.89 -16.86 -11.30
N ARG A 166 -23.98 -16.16 -12.01
CA ARG A 166 -23.33 -14.95 -11.48
C ARG A 166 -24.36 -13.87 -11.16
N ASP A 167 -25.26 -13.57 -12.09
CA ASP A 167 -26.27 -12.52 -11.94
C ASP A 167 -27.26 -12.85 -10.82
N ASP A 168 -27.64 -14.13 -10.67
CA ASP A 168 -28.47 -14.62 -9.57
C ASP A 168 -27.78 -14.44 -8.21
N LEU A 169 -26.48 -14.75 -8.12
CA LEU A 169 -25.69 -14.53 -6.90
C LEU A 169 -25.57 -13.04 -6.56
N GLU A 170 -25.33 -12.17 -7.54
CA GLU A 170 -25.30 -10.72 -7.31
C GLU A 170 -26.66 -10.20 -6.83
N ALA A 171 -27.75 -10.68 -7.40
CA ALA A 171 -29.10 -10.34 -6.97
C ALA A 171 -29.42 -10.85 -5.55
N GLU A 172 -28.95 -12.05 -5.21
CA GLU A 172 -29.12 -12.65 -3.88
C GLU A 172 -28.39 -11.83 -2.79
N PHE A 173 -27.16 -11.42 -3.05
CA PHE A 173 -26.37 -10.65 -2.08
C PHE A 173 -26.77 -9.18 -2.01
N GLY A 174 -27.38 -8.64 -3.07
CA GLY A 174 -27.88 -7.28 -3.13
C GLY A 174 -26.79 -6.24 -3.46
N ASN A 175 -27.17 -4.97 -3.33
CA ASN A 175 -26.34 -3.84 -3.77
C ASN A 175 -25.01 -3.76 -2.99
N GLY A 176 -23.90 -3.55 -3.71
CA GLY A 176 -22.57 -3.39 -3.12
C GLY A 176 -21.75 -4.69 -3.01
N VAL A 177 -22.19 -5.74 -3.70
CA VAL A 177 -21.42 -6.97 -3.92
C VAL A 177 -21.14 -7.12 -5.42
N SER A 178 -19.93 -7.59 -5.74
CA SER A 178 -19.51 -7.97 -7.08
C SER A 178 -19.16 -9.45 -7.09
N VAL A 179 -19.70 -10.20 -8.05
CA VAL A 179 -19.38 -11.62 -8.23
C VAL A 179 -18.52 -11.78 -9.48
N SER A 180 -17.27 -12.20 -9.30
CA SER A 180 -16.39 -12.57 -10.40
C SER A 180 -16.48 -14.07 -10.69
N VAL A 181 -16.28 -14.42 -11.96
CA VAL A 181 -16.19 -15.81 -12.42
C VAL A 181 -14.80 -16.04 -12.95
N SER A 182 -14.16 -17.13 -12.54
CA SER A 182 -12.90 -17.60 -13.12
C SER A 182 -13.01 -19.07 -13.51
N ILE A 183 -12.18 -19.47 -14.47
CA ILE A 183 -11.98 -20.88 -14.82
C ILE A 183 -10.51 -21.21 -14.65
N ALA A 184 -10.23 -22.33 -14.01
CA ALA A 184 -8.89 -22.82 -13.78
C ALA A 184 -8.79 -24.31 -14.09
N THR A 185 -7.69 -24.68 -14.74
CA THR A 185 -7.26 -26.06 -14.91
C THR A 185 -6.13 -26.32 -13.93
N ALA A 186 -6.31 -27.28 -13.04
CA ALA A 186 -5.31 -27.68 -12.05
C ALA A 186 -4.89 -29.14 -12.26
N ALA A 187 -3.58 -29.36 -12.39
CA ALA A 187 -2.97 -30.67 -12.46
C ALA A 187 -2.16 -30.94 -11.19
N THR A 188 -2.58 -31.95 -10.42
CA THR A 188 -1.89 -32.39 -9.21
C THR A 188 -1.08 -33.62 -9.51
N TYR A 189 0.21 -33.59 -9.18
CA TYR A 189 1.14 -34.68 -9.45
C TYR A 189 2.02 -34.99 -8.25
N SER A 190 2.41 -36.26 -8.16
CA SER A 190 3.27 -36.79 -7.13
C SER A 190 4.57 -37.31 -7.75
N TYR A 191 5.70 -37.12 -7.07
CA TYR A 191 6.98 -37.69 -7.46
C TYR A 191 7.82 -38.01 -6.23
N GLU A 192 8.79 -38.90 -6.37
CA GLU A 192 9.73 -39.25 -5.31
C GLU A 192 11.10 -38.64 -5.62
N PRO A 193 11.57 -37.66 -4.83
CA PRO A 193 12.90 -37.08 -5.00
C PRO A 193 13.97 -38.06 -4.51
N ALA A 194 15.21 -37.85 -4.96
CA ALA A 194 16.36 -38.66 -4.54
C ALA A 194 16.61 -38.66 -3.01
N THR A 195 16.12 -37.64 -2.31
CA THR A 195 16.16 -37.53 -0.84
C THR A 195 15.16 -38.46 -0.14
N GLY A 196 14.31 -39.17 -0.90
CA GLY A 196 13.26 -40.07 -0.42
C GLY A 196 11.94 -39.38 -0.06
N GLY A 197 10.85 -40.14 -0.09
CA GLY A 197 9.49 -39.70 0.28
C GLY A 197 8.67 -39.21 -0.91
N THR A 198 7.34 -39.22 -0.82
CA THR A 198 6.48 -38.72 -1.91
C THR A 198 6.19 -37.23 -1.74
N VAL A 199 6.55 -36.42 -2.72
CA VAL A 199 6.21 -35.00 -2.79
C VAL A 199 5.02 -34.83 -3.73
N THR A 200 4.00 -34.08 -3.30
CA THR A 200 2.84 -33.72 -4.14
C THR A 200 2.89 -32.23 -4.47
N ARG A 201 2.61 -31.88 -5.72
CA ARG A 201 2.57 -30.50 -6.23
C ARG A 201 1.33 -30.30 -7.10
N THR A 202 0.90 -29.06 -7.21
CA THR A 202 -0.15 -28.65 -8.14
C THR A 202 0.40 -27.56 -9.05
N ILE A 203 0.15 -27.70 -10.34
CA ILE A 203 0.35 -26.66 -11.35
C ILE A 203 -1.02 -26.25 -11.88
N GLU A 204 -1.24 -24.96 -12.04
CA GLU A 204 -2.54 -24.42 -12.43
C GLU A 204 -2.38 -23.36 -13.52
N THR A 205 -3.37 -23.29 -14.41
CA THR A 205 -3.50 -22.23 -15.42
C THR A 205 -4.97 -21.85 -15.53
N GLY A 206 -5.27 -20.59 -15.83
CA GLY A 206 -6.64 -20.10 -15.82
C GLY A 206 -6.72 -18.58 -15.78
N GLY A 207 -7.93 -18.08 -15.54
CA GLY A 207 -8.19 -16.64 -15.46
C GLY A 207 -9.66 -16.29 -15.32
N ALA A 208 -9.95 -14.99 -15.37
CA ALA A 208 -11.31 -14.48 -15.29
C ALA A 208 -12.10 -14.76 -16.58
N VAL A 209 -13.39 -15.05 -16.42
CA VAL A 209 -14.37 -15.15 -17.49
C VAL A 209 -15.21 -13.88 -17.48
N GLU A 210 -14.94 -12.97 -18.40
CA GLU A 210 -15.52 -11.63 -18.40
C GLU A 210 -16.50 -11.43 -19.55
N PRO A 211 -17.75 -11.01 -19.28
CA PRO A 211 -18.65 -10.60 -20.33
C PRO A 211 -18.35 -9.16 -20.78
N ILE A 212 -18.31 -8.97 -22.09
CA ILE A 212 -18.06 -7.68 -22.75
C ILE A 212 -19.20 -7.45 -23.75
N GLY A 213 -20.31 -6.91 -23.25
CA GLY A 213 -21.53 -6.77 -24.04
C GLY A 213 -22.06 -8.14 -24.49
N ASN A 214 -22.10 -8.38 -25.81
CA ASN A 214 -22.53 -9.66 -26.40
C ASN A 214 -21.34 -10.59 -26.73
N LEU A 215 -20.14 -10.26 -26.24
CA LEU A 215 -18.95 -11.09 -26.32
C LEU A 215 -18.55 -11.54 -24.92
N TYR A 216 -17.64 -12.51 -24.84
CA TYR A 216 -16.96 -12.85 -23.60
C TYR A 216 -15.51 -13.22 -23.86
N ALA A 217 -14.66 -12.97 -22.87
CA ALA A 217 -13.28 -13.45 -22.84
C ALA A 217 -13.21 -14.76 -22.04
N LEU A 218 -12.49 -15.74 -22.56
CA LEU A 218 -12.23 -17.00 -21.89
C LEU A 218 -10.72 -17.21 -21.85
N PRO A 219 -10.11 -17.47 -20.68
CA PRO A 219 -8.67 -17.61 -20.57
C PRO A 219 -8.23 -18.91 -21.24
N THR A 220 -7.17 -18.83 -22.02
CA THR A 220 -6.49 -19.98 -22.64
C THR A 220 -5.00 -19.80 -22.43
N GLY A 221 -4.26 -20.88 -22.28
CA GLY A 221 -2.84 -20.77 -21.99
C GLY A 221 -2.20 -22.09 -21.59
N SER A 222 -0.90 -22.00 -21.33
CA SER A 222 -0.09 -23.12 -20.88
C SER A 222 0.82 -22.65 -19.76
N GLU A 223 0.92 -23.43 -18.69
CA GLU A 223 1.89 -23.20 -17.62
C GLU A 223 2.84 -24.39 -17.56
N ARG A 224 4.13 -24.12 -17.32
CA ARG A 224 5.16 -25.16 -17.22
C ARG A 224 6.02 -24.94 -15.99
N ALA A 225 6.00 -25.91 -15.08
CA ALA A 225 6.85 -25.92 -13.92
C ALA A 225 8.05 -26.84 -14.16
N THR A 226 9.26 -26.31 -13.97
CA THR A 226 10.50 -27.10 -13.92
C THR A 226 11.03 -27.10 -12.49
N HIS A 227 11.12 -28.26 -11.86
CA HIS A 227 11.71 -28.41 -10.54
C HIS A 227 13.13 -28.98 -10.65
N ARG A 228 14.06 -28.33 -9.94
CA ARG A 228 15.43 -28.80 -9.73
C ARG A 228 15.57 -29.26 -8.26
N PRO A 229 15.94 -30.53 -8.00
CA PRO A 229 16.21 -31.01 -6.65
C PRO A 229 17.31 -30.15 -6.00
N GLY A 230 17.05 -29.61 -4.81
CA GLY A 230 18.00 -28.78 -4.06
C GLY A 230 17.71 -27.27 -4.04
N ALA A 231 16.74 -26.78 -4.82
CA ALA A 231 16.21 -25.43 -4.60
C ALA A 231 15.19 -25.47 -3.43
N PRO A 232 15.28 -24.58 -2.42
CA PRO A 232 14.25 -24.49 -1.40
C PRO A 232 12.91 -24.24 -2.09
N ALA A 233 12.00 -25.20 -1.92
CA ALA A 233 10.63 -25.06 -2.35
C ALA A 233 9.95 -24.08 -1.42
N ASP A 234 9.82 -22.83 -1.86
CA ASP A 234 8.82 -21.83 -1.46
C ASP A 234 9.37 -20.45 -1.85
N ALA A 235 9.34 -20.11 -3.14
CA ALA A 235 9.72 -18.75 -3.59
C ALA A 235 8.91 -18.21 -4.76
N SER A 236 7.96 -18.96 -5.32
CA SER A 236 7.18 -18.51 -6.50
C SER A 236 5.83 -17.85 -6.16
N GLY A 237 5.30 -18.01 -4.94
CA GLY A 237 3.96 -17.49 -4.59
C GLY A 237 3.92 -16.11 -3.89
N GLY A 238 5.00 -15.71 -3.19
CA GLY A 238 4.98 -14.50 -2.35
C GLY A 238 5.99 -13.41 -2.72
N MET A 239 6.97 -13.71 -3.58
CA MET A 239 8.09 -12.81 -3.85
C MET A 239 7.69 -11.59 -4.69
N SER A 240 6.71 -11.72 -5.61
CA SER A 240 6.27 -10.60 -6.47
C SER A 240 5.55 -9.50 -5.67
N GLN A 241 4.72 -9.86 -4.69
CA GLN A 241 4.05 -8.89 -3.82
C GLN A 241 5.04 -8.21 -2.86
N PHE A 242 6.01 -8.96 -2.32
CA PHE A 242 7.05 -8.41 -1.45
C PHE A 242 8.00 -7.45 -2.19
N LEU A 243 8.41 -7.79 -3.42
CA LEU A 243 9.24 -6.92 -4.27
C LEU A 243 8.48 -5.66 -4.72
N ASN A 244 7.19 -5.77 -5.03
CA ASN A 244 6.35 -4.61 -5.35
C ASN A 244 6.18 -3.68 -4.15
N TRP A 245 5.99 -4.22 -2.95
CA TRP A 245 5.98 -3.46 -1.69
C TRP A 245 7.30 -2.75 -1.44
N LEU A 246 8.43 -3.45 -1.57
CA LEU A 246 9.78 -2.89 -1.41
C LEU A 246 10.07 -1.77 -2.42
N ALA A 247 9.66 -1.93 -3.69
CA ALA A 247 9.80 -0.90 -4.71
C ALA A 247 9.00 0.36 -4.36
N LEU A 248 7.79 0.20 -3.80
CA LEU A 248 6.93 1.31 -3.39
C LEU A 248 7.50 2.04 -2.17
N VAL A 249 8.02 1.31 -1.18
CA VAL A 249 8.73 1.89 -0.03
C VAL A 249 9.99 2.63 -0.48
N ALA A 250 10.80 2.03 -1.37
CA ALA A 250 12.00 2.68 -1.91
C ALA A 250 11.65 3.97 -2.68
N LEU A 251 10.57 3.97 -3.47
CA LEU A 251 10.08 5.14 -4.16
C LEU A 251 9.65 6.24 -3.18
N LEU A 252 8.87 5.91 -2.14
CA LEU A 252 8.43 6.86 -1.12
C LEU A 252 9.61 7.42 -0.31
N SER A 253 10.59 6.58 0.04
CA SER A 253 11.81 7.02 0.73
C SER A 253 12.66 7.94 -0.15
N SER A 254 12.78 7.65 -1.45
CA SER A 254 13.49 8.52 -2.39
C SER A 254 12.80 9.87 -2.58
N LEU A 255 11.46 9.89 -2.60
CA LEU A 255 10.67 11.11 -2.70
C LEU A 255 10.80 11.95 -1.42
N ALA A 256 10.71 11.33 -0.24
CA ALA A 256 10.92 11.99 1.04
C ALA A 256 12.34 12.57 1.15
N PHE A 257 13.35 11.85 0.68
CA PHE A 257 14.74 12.34 0.64
C PHE A 257 14.92 13.49 -0.36
N GLY A 258 14.28 13.42 -1.53
CA GLY A 258 14.26 14.50 -2.52
C GLY A 258 13.61 15.78 -2.00
N VAL A 259 12.50 15.65 -1.26
CA VAL A 259 11.84 16.78 -0.60
C VAL A 259 12.70 17.33 0.55
N ALA A 260 13.29 16.49 1.38
CA ALA A 260 14.13 16.92 2.50
C ALA A 260 15.40 17.63 2.03
N THR A 261 16.03 17.18 0.95
CA THR A 261 17.22 17.82 0.38
C THR A 261 16.89 19.14 -0.33
N THR A 262 15.77 19.22 -1.06
CA THR A 262 15.35 20.48 -1.71
C THR A 262 14.86 21.54 -0.71
N VAL A 263 14.22 21.12 0.38
CA VAL A 263 13.78 22.01 1.47
C VAL A 263 14.96 22.37 2.39
N GLY A 264 15.85 21.43 2.71
CA GLY A 264 17.03 21.68 3.54
C GLY A 264 18.07 22.58 2.90
N ASN A 265 18.11 22.67 1.56
CA ASN A 265 18.99 23.58 0.82
C ASN A 265 18.41 24.99 0.66
N ARG A 266 17.15 25.21 1.08
CA ARG A 266 16.58 26.55 1.24
C ARG A 266 16.70 26.89 2.71
N ASN A 267 17.48 27.91 3.05
CA ASN A 267 17.48 28.52 4.39
C ASN A 267 16.06 29.08 4.65
N ILE A 268 15.15 28.20 5.05
CA ILE A 268 13.83 28.58 5.55
C ILE A 268 14.10 29.06 6.96
N ASP A 269 14.16 30.38 7.11
CA ASP A 269 14.24 31.03 8.40
C ASP A 269 12.95 30.71 9.17
N ALA A 270 13.05 29.78 10.12
CA ALA A 270 11.95 29.35 10.95
C ALA A 270 11.34 30.52 11.73
N ASN A 271 12.15 31.55 12.06
CA ASN A 271 11.67 32.76 12.71
C ASN A 271 10.86 33.62 11.75
N ALA A 272 11.22 33.67 10.46
CA ALA A 272 10.42 34.36 9.44
C ALA A 272 9.06 33.67 9.22
N VAL A 273 9.02 32.34 9.18
CA VAL A 273 7.77 31.57 9.03
C VAL A 273 6.88 31.68 10.26
N ALA A 274 7.46 31.62 11.47
CA ALA A 274 6.72 31.82 12.72
C ALA A 274 6.13 33.23 12.81
N ARG A 275 6.88 34.25 12.38
CA ARG A 275 6.44 35.66 12.32
C ARG A 275 5.28 35.86 11.35
N GLU A 276 5.34 35.24 10.17
CA GLU A 276 4.26 35.28 9.19
C GLU A 276 2.98 34.61 9.70
N ILE A 277 3.10 33.48 10.42
CA ILE A 277 1.95 32.80 11.03
C ILE A 277 1.29 33.67 12.11
N GLN A 278 2.08 34.37 12.93
CA GLN A 278 1.56 35.30 13.93
C GLN A 278 0.91 36.53 13.28
N TRP A 279 1.54 37.10 12.25
CA TRP A 279 0.98 38.24 11.52
C TRP A 279 -0.39 37.90 10.92
N GLN A 280 -0.52 36.72 10.30
CA GLN A 280 -1.82 36.27 9.77
C GLN A 280 -2.88 36.05 10.85
N ARG A 281 -2.49 35.62 12.06
CA ARG A 281 -3.43 35.43 13.18
C ARG A 281 -3.98 36.76 13.70
N PHE A 282 -3.16 37.81 13.73
CA PHE A 282 -3.51 39.10 14.32
C PHE A 282 -3.79 40.20 13.30
N ARG A 283 -3.78 39.88 12.00
CA ARG A 283 -4.00 40.83 10.90
C ARG A 283 -5.26 41.68 11.08
N ASP A 284 -6.32 41.10 11.63
CA ASP A 284 -7.59 41.80 11.81
C ASP A 284 -7.52 42.89 12.90
N TRP A 285 -6.49 42.85 13.76
CA TRP A 285 -6.24 43.77 14.87
C TRP A 285 -5.07 44.73 14.63
N VAL A 286 -4.28 44.51 13.56
CA VAL A 286 -3.13 45.33 13.19
C VAL A 286 -3.50 46.28 12.05
N THR A 287 -3.13 47.55 12.15
CA THR A 287 -3.23 48.55 11.09
C THR A 287 -1.84 48.97 10.66
N GLU A 288 -1.54 48.90 9.37
CA GLU A 288 -0.25 49.32 8.84
C GLU A 288 -0.21 50.84 8.63
N VAL A 289 0.87 51.47 9.08
CA VAL A 289 1.09 52.91 8.94
C VAL A 289 2.47 53.20 8.33
N GLU A 290 2.50 54.09 7.35
CA GLU A 290 3.75 54.48 6.68
C GLU A 290 4.62 55.40 7.56
N SER A 291 4.00 56.23 8.38
CA SER A 291 4.66 57.12 9.34
C SER A 291 3.83 57.25 10.60
N TYR A 292 4.49 57.20 11.76
CA TYR A 292 3.88 57.53 13.04
C TYR A 292 4.75 58.57 13.76
N THR A 293 4.15 59.64 14.27
CA THR A 293 4.83 60.65 15.08
C THR A 293 3.98 60.91 16.32
N PRO A 294 4.48 60.60 17.53
CA PRO A 294 3.72 60.86 18.73
C PRO A 294 3.46 62.36 18.89
N GLN A 295 2.26 62.74 19.32
CA GLN A 295 1.96 64.13 19.66
C GLN A 295 2.09 64.32 21.17
N GLY A 296 3.09 65.10 21.60
CA GLY A 296 3.34 65.40 23.02
C GLY A 296 4.42 64.52 23.67
N ASP A 297 4.63 64.73 24.97
CA ASP A 297 5.52 63.90 25.79
C ASP A 297 4.79 62.61 26.19
N VAL A 298 4.97 61.55 25.40
CA VAL A 298 4.42 60.21 25.68
C VAL A 298 5.42 59.35 26.44
N ASN A 299 4.95 58.69 27.50
CA ASN A 299 5.74 57.70 28.22
C ASN A 299 5.82 56.41 27.40
N THR A 300 7.02 55.93 27.10
CA THR A 300 7.20 54.72 26.28
C THR A 300 7.47 53.51 27.16
N VAL A 301 6.72 52.43 26.94
CA VAL A 301 6.90 51.14 27.61
C VAL A 301 7.19 50.07 26.58
N GLU A 302 8.32 49.38 26.72
CA GLU A 302 8.66 48.25 25.86
C GLU A 302 7.98 46.97 26.34
N VAL A 303 7.29 46.30 25.43
CA VAL A 303 6.59 45.04 25.65
C VAL A 303 7.42 43.94 24.99
N THR A 304 7.59 42.81 25.67
CA THR A 304 8.49 41.73 25.23
C THR A 304 7.88 40.84 24.14
N ASN A 305 6.56 40.86 23.94
CA ASN A 305 5.86 39.98 23.02
C ASN A 305 4.69 40.68 22.31
N LEU A 306 4.54 40.43 20.99
CA LEU A 306 3.43 40.94 20.18
C LEU A 306 2.06 40.46 20.70
N ASN A 307 1.97 39.23 21.21
CA ASN A 307 0.71 38.71 21.74
C ASN A 307 0.20 39.54 22.93
N ASP A 308 1.10 39.95 23.81
CA ASP A 308 0.76 40.75 24.99
C ASP A 308 0.40 42.17 24.58
N LEU A 309 1.08 42.71 23.55
CA LEU A 309 0.72 43.99 22.95
C LEU A 309 -0.67 43.97 22.28
N VAL A 310 -1.04 42.88 21.60
CA VAL A 310 -2.37 42.72 20.99
C VAL A 310 -3.45 42.58 22.07
N ASN A 311 -3.20 41.78 23.12
CA ASN A 311 -4.14 41.67 24.24
C ASN A 311 -4.37 43.02 24.90
N LEU A 312 -3.30 43.79 25.11
CA LEU A 312 -3.41 45.15 25.63
C LEU A 312 -4.24 46.05 24.71
N ALA A 313 -4.06 45.97 23.39
CA ALA A 313 -4.87 46.71 22.43
C ALA A 313 -6.36 46.34 22.51
N ILE A 314 -6.67 45.06 22.73
CA ILE A 314 -8.05 44.60 22.93
C ILE A 314 -8.63 45.18 24.22
N ASP A 315 -7.88 45.12 25.32
CA ASP A 315 -8.32 45.58 26.64
C ASP A 315 -8.53 47.11 26.70
N THR A 316 -7.68 47.87 25.99
CA THR A 316 -7.81 49.34 25.86
C THR A 316 -8.71 49.77 24.70
N ASN A 317 -9.29 48.81 23.97
CA ASN A 317 -10.11 49.04 22.78
C ASN A 317 -9.41 49.90 21.71
N GLN A 318 -8.09 49.74 21.60
CA GLN A 318 -7.23 50.35 20.59
C GLN A 318 -6.86 49.33 19.51
N ARG A 319 -6.19 49.80 18.44
CA ARG A 319 -5.61 48.93 17.40
C ARG A 319 -4.09 48.97 17.48
N VAL A 320 -3.44 47.86 17.13
CA VAL A 320 -1.98 47.82 17.02
C VAL A 320 -1.57 48.49 15.70
N LEU A 321 -0.69 49.47 15.77
CA LEU A 321 -0.11 50.13 14.61
C LEU A 321 1.22 49.45 14.26
N PHE A 322 1.36 49.00 13.02
CA PHE A 322 2.63 48.49 12.51
C PHE A 322 3.34 49.58 11.71
N HIS A 323 4.44 50.11 12.27
CA HIS A 323 5.27 51.13 11.65
C HIS A 323 6.33 50.47 10.76
N ARG A 324 5.98 50.31 9.47
CA ARG A 324 6.74 49.51 8.50
C ARG A 324 8.23 49.89 8.33
N PRO A 325 8.64 51.17 8.27
CA PRO A 325 10.04 51.55 8.04
C PRO A 325 11.03 51.08 9.11
N VAL A 326 10.57 50.89 10.35
CA VAL A 326 11.39 50.46 11.49
C VAL A 326 10.97 49.10 12.04
N GLU A 327 9.97 48.46 11.42
CA GLU A 327 9.40 47.16 11.81
C GLU A 327 8.91 47.08 13.26
N GLU A 328 8.26 48.15 13.74
CA GLU A 328 7.81 48.26 15.14
C GLU A 328 6.29 48.15 15.26
N TYR A 329 5.84 47.47 16.31
CA TYR A 329 4.43 47.39 16.67
C TYR A 329 4.15 48.32 17.84
N ILE A 330 3.11 49.15 17.71
CA ILE A 330 2.83 50.25 18.62
C ILE A 330 1.35 50.23 19.01
N VAL A 331 1.06 50.39 20.30
CA VAL A 331 -0.30 50.69 20.81
C VAL A 331 -0.20 51.98 21.61
N VAL A 332 -1.13 52.89 21.37
CA VAL A 332 -1.16 54.20 22.02
C VAL A 332 -2.43 54.29 22.82
N ASP A 333 -2.29 54.47 24.12
CA ASP A 333 -3.42 54.66 25.04
C ASP A 333 -3.13 55.90 25.89
N ASP A 334 -3.93 56.94 25.69
CA ASP A 334 -3.76 58.27 26.29
C ASP A 334 -2.31 58.83 26.17
N ASP A 335 -1.56 58.87 27.26
CA ASP A 335 -0.20 59.41 27.36
C ASP A 335 0.90 58.31 27.39
N VAL A 336 0.53 57.05 27.18
CA VAL A 336 1.44 55.91 27.20
C VAL A 336 1.50 55.22 25.83
N MET A 337 2.72 55.04 25.34
CA MET A 337 3.02 54.32 24.10
C MET A 337 3.66 52.98 24.42
N TYR A 338 2.97 51.90 24.10
CA TYR A 338 3.47 50.53 24.23
C TYR A 338 4.10 50.10 22.93
N LYS A 339 5.33 49.58 22.99
CA LYS A 339 6.12 49.25 21.81
C LYS A 339 6.70 47.85 21.89
N PHE A 340 6.59 47.08 20.80
CA PHE A 340 7.29 45.82 20.61
C PHE A 340 8.13 45.90 19.32
N THR A 341 9.43 45.68 19.47
CA THR A 341 10.36 45.51 18.35
C THR A 341 10.82 44.05 18.34
N PRO A 342 10.58 43.29 17.27
CA PRO A 342 11.08 41.94 17.19
C PRO A 342 12.61 41.98 17.12
N ASP A 343 13.28 41.28 18.04
CA ASP A 343 14.74 41.21 18.05
C ASP A 343 15.24 40.53 16.76
N VAL A 344 16.03 41.27 15.99
CA VAL A 344 16.71 40.78 14.78
C VAL A 344 18.18 40.56 15.14
N GLY A 345 18.41 39.79 16.21
CA GLY A 345 19.74 39.52 16.77
C GLY A 345 20.25 38.13 16.40
N GLU A 346 21.46 38.08 15.82
CA GLU A 346 22.27 36.89 15.54
C GLU A 346 22.74 36.18 16.83
N ASP A 347 21.85 35.72 17.70
CA ASP A 347 22.14 34.75 18.77
C ASP A 347 20.84 34.41 19.53
N ALA A 348 20.14 33.35 19.11
CA ALA A 348 18.98 32.82 19.84
C ALA A 348 19.12 31.31 20.07
N GLY A 349 20.27 30.93 20.63
CA GLY A 349 20.47 29.66 21.30
C GLY A 349 19.97 29.73 22.75
N SER A 350 18.70 30.02 22.98
CA SER A 350 18.08 29.79 24.30
C SER A 350 16.57 29.71 24.17
N THR A 351 16.11 28.47 24.29
CA THR A 351 14.77 27.99 24.60
C THR A 351 14.08 28.82 25.68
N GLU A 352 13.32 29.87 25.33
CA GLU A 352 12.18 30.43 26.09
C GLU A 352 11.30 31.30 25.17
N LEU A 353 10.94 30.80 23.98
CA LEU A 353 10.08 31.56 23.05
C LEU A 353 8.61 31.10 23.07
N PHE A 354 8.18 30.31 24.05
CA PHE A 354 6.77 29.94 24.16
C PHE A 354 6.49 29.66 25.63
N GLY A 355 5.59 30.41 26.26
CA GLY A 355 5.07 30.14 27.60
C GLY A 355 4.28 28.83 27.70
N LEU A 356 4.85 27.73 27.21
CA LEU A 356 4.40 26.37 27.38
C LEU A 356 5.42 25.71 28.29
N ARG A 357 5.03 25.41 29.54
CA ARG A 357 5.89 24.61 30.42
C ARG A 357 5.99 23.21 29.83
N LYS A 358 7.19 22.65 29.88
CA LYS A 358 7.48 21.27 29.48
C LYS A 358 6.63 20.23 30.25
N GLU A 359 6.14 20.61 31.42
CA GLU A 359 5.30 19.81 32.33
C GLU A 359 3.90 19.52 31.76
N ASP A 360 3.37 20.33 30.84
CA ASP A 360 2.01 20.14 30.30
C ASP A 360 1.94 19.09 29.17
N LEU A 361 3.07 18.47 28.81
CA LEU A 361 3.17 17.48 27.72
C LEU A 361 3.51 16.05 28.20
N GLU A 362 3.64 15.82 29.51
CA GLU A 362 4.01 14.49 30.07
C GLU A 362 2.90 13.82 30.93
N GLU A 363 1.66 14.33 30.97
CA GLU A 363 0.56 13.63 31.67
C GLU A 363 -0.33 12.82 30.71
N THR A 364 0.22 11.71 30.21
CA THR A 364 -0.57 10.51 29.85
C THR A 364 0.18 9.27 30.33
N GLU A 365 0.44 9.20 31.64
CA GLU A 365 0.79 7.94 32.29
C GLU A 365 -0.46 7.06 32.39
N PHE A 366 -0.37 5.86 31.81
CA PHE A 366 -1.29 4.76 32.02
C PHE A 366 -1.32 4.36 33.50
N PRO A 367 -2.49 4.07 34.11
CA PRO A 367 -2.54 3.68 35.51
C PRO A 367 -1.81 2.34 35.73
N ASN A 368 -0.87 2.36 36.69
CA ASN A 368 -0.15 1.22 37.25
C ASN A 368 -1.09 0.04 37.55
N SER A 369 -0.82 -1.12 36.94
CA SER A 369 -1.34 -2.41 37.40
C SER A 369 -0.59 -2.81 38.68
N GLU A 370 -1.35 -2.96 39.76
CA GLU A 370 -0.87 -3.45 41.05
C GLU A 370 -0.22 -4.84 40.93
N THR A 371 1.01 -4.94 41.41
CA THR A 371 1.76 -6.18 41.59
C THR A 371 1.13 -6.98 42.74
N PHE A 372 0.32 -7.99 42.42
CA PHE A 372 -0.18 -8.97 43.38
C PHE A 372 0.97 -9.89 43.82
N THR A 373 1.42 -9.73 45.06
CA THR A 373 2.35 -10.62 45.75
C THR A 373 1.58 -11.77 46.39
N ALA A 374 1.81 -13.00 45.92
CA ALA A 374 1.44 -14.21 46.64
C ALA A 374 2.70 -14.86 47.19
N SER A 375 2.93 -14.66 48.49
CA SER A 375 3.95 -15.37 49.26
C SER A 375 3.60 -16.85 49.40
N ASP A 376 4.64 -17.63 49.17
CA ASP A 376 4.86 -18.99 49.64
C ASP A 376 4.62 -19.13 51.16
N SER A 377 3.94 -20.21 51.55
CA SER A 377 3.75 -20.63 52.94
C SER A 377 3.33 -22.11 52.96
N THR A 378 4.33 -22.98 52.90
CA THR A 378 4.28 -24.33 53.47
C THR A 378 3.84 -24.30 54.94
N ASP A 379 2.80 -25.06 55.31
CA ASP A 379 2.93 -25.95 56.47
C ASP A 379 1.89 -27.08 56.49
N ARG A 380 2.37 -28.27 56.87
CA ARG A 380 1.63 -29.49 57.28
C ARG A 380 1.62 -29.48 58.81
N PRO A 381 0.55 -29.89 59.50
CA PRO A 381 0.34 -31.31 59.86
C PRO A 381 -1.18 -31.66 59.79
N GLY A 382 -1.68 -32.90 59.80
CA GLY A 382 -1.25 -34.17 60.37
C GLY A 382 -2.40 -34.67 61.24
N GLU A 383 -3.15 -35.66 60.75
CA GLU A 383 -3.78 -36.79 61.49
C GLU A 383 -4.36 -37.80 60.49
#